data_AF-A0A4Y2M210-F1
#
_entry.id   AF-A0A4Y2M210-F1
#
_cell.length_a   1.000
_cell.length_b   1.000
_cell.length_c   1.000
_cell.angle_alpha   90.00
_cell.angle_beta   90.00
_cell.angle_gamma   90.00
#
_symmetry.space_group_name_H-M   'P 1'
#
loop_
_entity.id
_entity.type
_entity.pdbx_description
1 polymer ?
#
loop_
_entity_poly.entity_id
_entity_poly.type
_entity_poly.pdbx_seq_one_letter_code
_entity_poly.pdbx_strand_id
1 'polypeptide(L)'
;MGSNPPNPQPQWPLDGGGNPTYPTNADGDEHYLRVDNEDLILETPQGPRYAHDKDGNEFYPKNSQDDDKFINSLYALDKDRSPKFPKNKTDEEFYVEDGYGSSIISIDGVQIRYAKTQSTEIYPIEFIGLGMVREVVLNNTYAKTTSGEHFYPLDEFGNEYTITIIANGKVDDAKSFLKTHPITNDNYVIVPNVWNKPHFLPSVVPAVEVKNIVGRLFRSANGYRDYFTDVKDNTRKPRGSAKQYNYLVAGTLEPTPWVPASLTSEETISHWYWLFIILFILMVILVIPFAFIFWKNRW
;
A
#
# COMPACT_ATOMS: atom_id res chain seq x y z
N MET A 1 32.60 29.10 -14.51
CA MET A 1 31.84 27.88 -14.17
C MET A 1 32.47 26.74 -14.95
N GLY A 2 33.31 25.92 -14.31
CA GLY A 2 33.86 24.72 -14.95
C GLY A 2 32.84 23.59 -14.82
N SER A 3 32.39 23.04 -15.95
CA SER A 3 31.61 21.80 -15.94
C SER A 3 32.51 20.66 -15.47
N ASN A 4 32.15 19.98 -14.38
CA ASN A 4 32.78 18.71 -14.06
C ASN A 4 32.59 17.77 -15.25
N PRO A 5 33.65 17.09 -15.73
CA PRO A 5 33.49 16.08 -16.77
C PRO A 5 32.52 15.01 -16.28
N PRO A 6 31.65 14.47 -17.17
CA PRO A 6 30.74 13.40 -16.80
C PRO A 6 31.54 12.21 -16.27
N ASN A 7 31.06 11.60 -15.19
CA ASN A 7 31.65 10.40 -14.61
C ASN A 7 31.66 9.31 -15.71
N PRO A 8 32.81 8.67 -16.01
CA PRO A 8 32.87 7.65 -17.06
C PRO A 8 31.84 6.56 -16.77
N GLN A 9 31.02 6.25 -17.78
CA GLN A 9 30.06 5.17 -17.67
C GLN A 9 30.81 3.83 -17.53
N PRO A 10 30.39 2.94 -16.62
CA PRO A 10 31.01 1.64 -16.47
C PRO A 10 30.87 0.85 -17.78
N GLN A 11 31.95 0.18 -18.17
CA GLN A 11 31.98 -0.66 -19.37
C GLN A 11 31.56 -2.09 -19.01
N TRP A 12 30.47 -2.56 -19.60
CA TRP A 12 30.00 -3.93 -19.47
C TRP A 12 30.86 -4.87 -20.32
N PRO A 13 31.20 -6.09 -19.83
CA PRO A 13 31.75 -7.11 -20.70
C PRO A 13 30.72 -7.49 -21.77
N LEU A 14 31.22 -7.98 -22.91
CA LEU A 14 30.38 -8.44 -24.01
C LEU A 14 30.40 -9.96 -24.07
N ASP A 15 29.26 -10.56 -24.38
CA ASP A 15 29.15 -11.98 -24.70
C ASP A 15 29.76 -12.31 -26.08
N GLY A 16 29.75 -13.58 -26.47
CA GLY A 16 30.25 -14.01 -27.79
C GLY A 16 29.47 -13.45 -28.99
N GLY A 17 28.28 -12.88 -28.76
CA GLY A 17 27.47 -12.17 -29.75
C GLY A 17 27.69 -10.66 -29.77
N GLY A 18 28.55 -10.12 -28.89
CA GLY A 18 28.79 -8.69 -28.75
C GLY A 18 27.73 -7.95 -27.91
N ASN A 19 26.86 -8.66 -27.19
CA ASN A 19 25.86 -8.03 -26.31
C ASN A 19 26.44 -7.83 -24.91
N PRO A 20 26.08 -6.73 -24.22
CA PRO A 20 26.43 -6.54 -22.81
C PRO A 20 25.96 -7.70 -21.93
N THR A 21 26.82 -8.16 -21.03
CA THR A 21 26.52 -9.20 -20.03
C THR A 21 27.07 -8.81 -18.67
N TYR A 22 26.59 -9.45 -17.60
CA TYR A 22 27.26 -9.36 -16.31
C TYR A 22 28.60 -10.12 -16.37
N PRO A 23 29.65 -9.64 -15.66
CA PRO A 23 30.84 -10.43 -15.46
C PRO A 23 30.54 -11.69 -14.65
N THR A 24 31.29 -12.75 -14.91
CA THR A 24 31.10 -14.07 -14.29
C THR A 24 32.34 -14.45 -13.46
N ASN A 25 32.14 -15.05 -12.29
CA ASN A 25 33.23 -15.58 -11.47
C ASN A 25 33.71 -16.97 -11.99
N ALA A 26 34.67 -17.59 -11.30
CA ALA A 26 35.19 -18.91 -11.69
C ALA A 26 34.17 -20.06 -11.55
N ASP A 27 33.14 -19.87 -10.72
CA ASP A 27 32.09 -20.85 -10.45
C ASP A 27 30.92 -20.75 -11.44
N GLY A 28 30.90 -19.70 -12.28
CA GLY A 28 29.83 -19.47 -13.25
C GLY A 28 28.75 -18.51 -12.77
N ASP A 29 28.89 -17.89 -11.59
CA ASP A 29 27.92 -16.92 -11.09
C ASP A 29 28.18 -15.53 -11.69
N GLU A 30 27.11 -14.91 -12.17
CA GLU A 30 27.14 -13.51 -12.53
C GLU A 30 27.29 -12.62 -11.28
N HIS A 31 27.79 -11.40 -11.45
CA HIS A 31 27.78 -10.41 -10.38
C HIS A 31 27.57 -9.00 -10.92
N TYR A 32 26.99 -8.14 -10.10
CA TYR A 32 26.76 -6.76 -10.44
C TYR A 32 28.08 -5.98 -10.51
N LEU A 33 28.17 -5.07 -11.48
CA LEU A 33 29.16 -3.99 -11.41
C LEU A 33 28.74 -2.99 -10.33
N ARG A 34 29.71 -2.46 -9.58
CA ARG A 34 29.46 -1.55 -8.46
C ARG A 34 30.02 -0.16 -8.74
N VAL A 35 29.20 0.88 -8.59
CA VAL A 35 29.59 2.29 -8.69
C VAL A 35 29.00 3.04 -7.51
N ASP A 36 29.82 3.86 -6.84
CA ASP A 36 29.41 4.66 -5.66
C ASP A 36 28.70 3.82 -4.58
N ASN A 37 29.22 2.61 -4.34
CA ASN A 37 28.67 1.63 -3.39
C ASN A 37 27.31 1.02 -3.78
N GLU A 38 26.84 1.21 -5.02
CA GLU A 38 25.60 0.63 -5.53
C GLU A 38 25.84 -0.35 -6.68
N ASP A 39 25.07 -1.43 -6.69
CA ASP A 39 25.07 -2.41 -7.78
C ASP A 39 24.29 -1.87 -8.98
N LEU A 40 24.81 -2.07 -10.18
CA LEU A 40 24.20 -1.55 -11.41
C LEU A 40 23.37 -2.62 -12.12
N ILE A 41 22.16 -2.23 -12.52
CA ILE A 41 21.31 -3.08 -13.36
C ILE A 41 21.82 -2.98 -14.80
N LEU A 42 21.99 -4.13 -15.44
CA LEU A 42 22.31 -4.28 -16.84
C LEU A 42 21.05 -4.06 -17.69
N GLU A 43 21.14 -3.07 -18.57
CA GLU A 43 20.16 -2.84 -19.64
C GLU A 43 20.58 -3.60 -20.91
N THR A 44 19.72 -4.49 -21.38
CA THR A 44 19.94 -5.25 -22.63
C THR A 44 18.97 -4.80 -23.72
N PRO A 45 19.15 -5.20 -24.99
CA PRO A 45 18.16 -4.95 -26.04
C PRO A 45 16.77 -5.54 -25.73
N GLN A 46 16.68 -6.56 -24.87
CA GLN A 46 15.43 -7.17 -24.40
C GLN A 46 14.85 -6.50 -23.16
N GLY A 47 15.57 -5.53 -22.58
CA GLY A 47 15.20 -4.84 -21.35
C GLY A 47 16.19 -5.09 -20.20
N PRO A 48 15.92 -4.49 -19.04
CA PRO A 48 16.72 -4.70 -17.84
C PRO A 48 16.57 -6.14 -17.32
N ARG A 49 17.65 -6.73 -16.79
CA ARG A 49 17.61 -8.06 -16.16
C ARG A 49 18.44 -8.14 -14.90
N TYR A 50 18.09 -9.08 -14.02
CA TYR A 50 18.91 -9.42 -12.86
C TYR A 50 20.10 -10.31 -13.25
N ALA A 51 21.14 -10.25 -12.43
CA ALA A 51 22.22 -11.24 -12.44
C ALA A 51 21.70 -12.56 -11.86
N HIS A 52 22.28 -13.69 -12.29
CA HIS A 52 21.94 -15.01 -11.78
C HIS A 52 23.17 -15.84 -11.41
N ASP A 53 23.00 -16.77 -10.48
CA ASP A 53 24.03 -17.76 -10.17
C ASP A 53 24.13 -18.85 -11.26
N LYS A 54 25.11 -19.74 -11.13
CA LYS A 54 25.33 -20.87 -12.05
C LYS A 54 24.15 -21.84 -12.13
N ASP A 55 23.29 -21.86 -11.11
CA ASP A 55 22.11 -22.74 -11.01
C ASP A 55 20.85 -22.05 -11.57
N GLY A 56 20.97 -20.80 -12.04
CA GLY A 56 19.90 -20.01 -12.64
C GLY A 56 19.02 -19.26 -11.65
N ASN A 57 19.43 -19.12 -10.38
CA ASN A 57 18.71 -18.27 -9.44
C ASN A 57 19.11 -16.81 -9.64
N GLU A 58 18.13 -15.95 -9.91
CA GLU A 58 18.31 -14.52 -9.98
C GLU A 58 18.40 -13.92 -8.57
N PHE A 59 19.14 -12.83 -8.42
CA PHE A 59 19.27 -12.11 -7.14
C PHE A 59 19.23 -10.61 -7.35
N TYR A 60 18.69 -9.87 -6.38
CA TYR A 60 18.53 -8.43 -6.48
C TYR A 60 19.88 -7.70 -6.37
N PRO A 61 20.09 -6.60 -7.12
CA PRO A 61 21.18 -5.67 -6.88
C PRO A 61 20.97 -4.92 -5.57
N LYS A 62 22.05 -4.46 -4.93
CA LYS A 62 22.00 -3.65 -3.71
C LYS A 62 22.14 -2.16 -3.99
N ASN A 63 21.40 -1.33 -3.25
CA ASN A 63 21.62 0.11 -3.20
C ASN A 63 22.75 0.46 -2.20
N SER A 64 23.08 1.74 -2.06
CA SER A 64 24.12 2.23 -1.12
C SER A 64 23.80 1.97 0.36
N GLN A 65 22.56 1.62 0.69
CA GLN A 65 22.05 1.29 2.02
C GLN A 65 21.92 -0.23 2.27
N ASP A 66 22.34 -1.05 1.31
CA ASP A 66 22.25 -2.52 1.31
C ASP A 66 20.82 -3.09 1.20
N ASP A 67 19.85 -2.26 0.80
CA ASP A 67 18.53 -2.73 0.41
C ASP A 67 18.55 -3.28 -1.02
N ASP A 68 17.69 -4.26 -1.28
CA ASP A 68 17.43 -4.74 -2.63
C ASP A 68 16.84 -3.63 -3.49
N LYS A 69 17.52 -3.29 -4.57
CA LYS A 69 16.99 -2.50 -5.67
C LYS A 69 16.30 -3.45 -6.64
N PHE A 70 15.12 -3.07 -7.10
CA PHE A 70 14.35 -3.86 -8.05
C PHE A 70 14.07 -3.07 -9.32
N ILE A 71 13.84 -3.81 -10.39
CA ILE A 71 13.32 -3.33 -11.67
C ILE A 71 11.80 -3.27 -11.53
N ASN A 72 11.20 -2.14 -11.89
CA ASN A 72 9.75 -1.99 -11.88
C ASN A 72 9.10 -3.11 -12.70
N SER A 73 8.06 -3.69 -12.14
CA SER A 73 7.29 -4.78 -12.74
C SER A 73 8.03 -6.11 -12.94
N LEU A 74 9.22 -6.30 -12.37
CA LEU A 74 9.99 -7.53 -12.52
C LEU A 74 10.53 -8.05 -11.17
N TYR A 75 10.07 -9.24 -10.77
CA TYR A 75 10.67 -9.96 -9.64
C TYR A 75 11.91 -10.74 -10.08
N ALA A 76 12.86 -10.91 -9.17
CA ALA A 76 13.89 -11.91 -9.32
C ALA A 76 13.27 -13.30 -9.10
N LEU A 77 13.67 -14.27 -9.89
CA LEU A 77 13.15 -15.64 -9.85
C LEU A 77 14.20 -16.62 -9.35
N ASP A 78 13.78 -17.66 -8.64
CA ASP A 78 14.63 -18.81 -8.39
C ASP A 78 14.71 -19.74 -9.64
N LYS A 79 15.57 -20.76 -9.55
CA LYS A 79 15.74 -21.76 -10.62
C LYS A 79 14.45 -22.48 -11.02
N ASP A 80 13.45 -22.52 -10.14
CA ASP A 80 12.15 -23.15 -10.36
C ASP A 80 11.11 -22.12 -10.84
N ARG A 81 11.55 -20.90 -11.21
CA ARG A 81 10.73 -19.77 -11.67
C ARG A 81 9.79 -19.21 -10.61
N SER A 82 10.07 -19.45 -9.32
CA SER A 82 9.29 -18.86 -8.24
C SER A 82 9.81 -17.46 -7.90
N PRO A 83 8.91 -16.47 -7.70
CA PRO A 83 9.33 -15.12 -7.36
C PRO A 83 9.95 -15.03 -5.97
N LYS A 84 11.09 -14.32 -5.91
CA LYS A 84 11.77 -13.91 -4.68
C LYS A 84 11.36 -12.50 -4.36
N PHE A 85 10.93 -12.22 -3.14
CA PHE A 85 10.60 -10.85 -2.75
C PHE A 85 11.88 -10.04 -2.55
N PRO A 86 11.94 -8.80 -3.06
CA PRO A 86 13.00 -7.87 -2.69
C PRO A 86 12.89 -7.52 -1.21
N LYS A 87 14.03 -7.27 -0.58
CA LYS A 87 14.16 -7.04 0.86
C LYS A 87 14.95 -5.80 1.20
N ASN A 88 14.60 -5.17 2.31
CA ASN A 88 15.41 -4.11 2.88
C ASN A 88 16.55 -4.70 3.73
N LYS A 89 17.46 -3.86 4.20
CA LYS A 89 18.59 -4.26 5.08
C LYS A 89 18.15 -4.90 6.41
N THR A 90 16.88 -4.76 6.78
CA THR A 90 16.27 -5.37 7.97
C THR A 90 15.53 -6.69 7.66
N ASP A 91 15.74 -7.24 6.46
CA ASP A 91 15.13 -8.47 5.95
C ASP A 91 13.60 -8.40 5.81
N GLU A 92 13.02 -7.20 5.74
CA GLU A 92 11.60 -7.02 5.45
C GLU A 92 11.37 -7.05 3.94
N GLU A 93 10.43 -7.89 3.53
CA GLU A 93 10.03 -8.08 2.15
C GLU A 93 9.00 -7.03 1.71
N PHE A 94 9.04 -6.67 0.43
CA PHE A 94 8.04 -5.81 -0.20
C PHE A 94 7.62 -6.33 -1.57
N TYR A 95 6.45 -5.90 -2.04
CA TYR A 95 5.99 -6.26 -3.37
C TYR A 95 6.70 -5.43 -4.43
N VAL A 96 6.95 -6.03 -5.60
CA VAL A 96 7.27 -5.26 -6.80
C VAL A 96 5.96 -4.71 -7.37
N GLU A 97 5.98 -3.45 -7.78
CA GLU A 97 4.82 -2.75 -8.28
C GLU A 97 4.82 -2.68 -9.82
N ASP A 98 3.62 -2.62 -10.40
CA ASP A 98 3.40 -2.28 -11.79
C ASP A 98 3.60 -0.78 -12.06
N GLY A 99 3.49 -0.36 -13.32
CA GLY A 99 3.61 1.06 -13.68
C GLY A 99 2.53 1.98 -13.10
N TYR A 100 1.49 1.44 -12.46
CA TYR A 100 0.40 2.18 -11.82
C TYR A 100 0.49 2.17 -10.28
N GLY A 101 1.46 1.46 -9.71
CA GLY A 101 1.62 1.31 -8.26
C GLY A 101 0.82 0.15 -7.65
N SER A 102 0.26 -0.76 -8.46
CA SER A 102 -0.32 -2.00 -7.92
C SER A 102 0.77 -3.04 -7.70
N SER A 103 0.69 -3.80 -6.62
CA SER A 103 1.54 -4.97 -6.43
C SER A 103 1.30 -6.01 -7.53
N ILE A 104 2.37 -6.58 -8.09
CA ILE A 104 2.26 -7.72 -8.99
C ILE A 104 1.98 -8.96 -8.18
N ILE A 105 0.79 -9.55 -8.34
CA ILE A 105 0.32 -10.69 -7.53
C ILE A 105 0.46 -12.06 -8.22
N SER A 106 0.91 -12.08 -9.48
CA SER A 106 1.15 -13.32 -10.23
C SER A 106 2.19 -13.12 -11.32
N ILE A 107 3.01 -14.13 -11.56
CA ILE A 107 4.02 -14.16 -12.63
C ILE A 107 3.90 -15.50 -13.35
N ASP A 108 3.78 -15.47 -14.67
CA ASP A 108 3.65 -16.69 -15.50
C ASP A 108 2.55 -17.66 -15.00
N GLY A 109 1.45 -17.11 -14.47
CA GLY A 109 0.34 -17.89 -13.89
C GLY A 109 0.58 -18.44 -12.48
N VAL A 110 1.76 -18.24 -11.92
CA VAL A 110 2.08 -18.57 -10.52
C VAL A 110 1.66 -17.42 -9.62
N GLN A 111 0.70 -17.68 -8.73
CA GLN A 111 0.31 -16.71 -7.70
C GLN A 111 1.37 -16.61 -6.62
N ILE A 112 1.71 -15.39 -6.23
CA ILE A 112 2.70 -15.17 -5.19
C ILE A 112 2.12 -15.41 -3.78
N ARG A 113 2.99 -15.62 -2.80
CA ARG A 113 2.63 -15.65 -1.38
C ARG A 113 2.55 -14.23 -0.80
N TYR A 114 2.13 -14.10 0.45
CA TYR A 114 2.29 -12.83 1.15
C TYR A 114 3.78 -12.50 1.39
N ALA A 115 4.16 -11.25 1.14
CA ALA A 115 5.41 -10.65 1.62
C ALA A 115 5.38 -10.57 3.15
N LYS A 116 6.55 -10.56 3.79
CA LYS A 116 6.69 -10.60 5.25
C LYS A 116 7.59 -9.49 5.78
N THR A 117 7.15 -8.86 6.87
CA THR A 117 8.02 -8.09 7.77
C THR A 117 8.48 -8.96 8.93
N GLN A 118 9.24 -8.36 9.85
CA GLN A 118 9.60 -9.01 11.11
C GLN A 118 8.39 -9.34 12.01
N SER A 119 7.23 -8.72 11.78
CA SER A 119 6.06 -8.83 12.67
C SER A 119 4.81 -9.39 12.01
N THR A 120 4.69 -9.33 10.68
CA THR A 120 3.45 -9.70 9.99
C THR A 120 3.67 -10.03 8.52
N GLU A 121 2.75 -10.79 7.95
CA GLU A 121 2.51 -10.81 6.51
C GLU A 121 1.90 -9.48 6.06
N ILE A 122 2.13 -9.10 4.80
CA ILE A 122 1.69 -7.85 4.19
C ILE A 122 0.74 -8.21 3.04
N TYR A 123 -0.44 -7.59 2.99
CA TYR A 123 -1.30 -7.71 1.82
C TYR A 123 -0.69 -6.95 0.63
N PRO A 124 -0.73 -7.50 -0.59
CA PRO A 124 -0.46 -6.71 -1.79
C PRO A 124 -1.49 -5.58 -1.92
N ILE A 125 -1.07 -4.48 -2.54
CA ILE A 125 -1.94 -3.35 -2.84
C ILE A 125 -2.41 -3.38 -4.30
N GLU A 126 -3.63 -2.92 -4.55
CA GLU A 126 -4.16 -2.68 -5.89
C GLU A 126 -4.54 -1.22 -6.02
N PHE A 127 -4.00 -0.56 -7.03
CA PHE A 127 -4.36 0.79 -7.40
C PHE A 127 -5.69 0.78 -8.16
N ILE A 128 -6.68 1.50 -7.64
CA ILE A 128 -8.03 1.55 -8.22
C ILE A 128 -8.36 2.91 -8.87
N GLY A 129 -7.36 3.79 -9.04
CA GLY A 129 -7.51 5.12 -9.62
C GLY A 129 -7.59 6.25 -8.58
N LEU A 130 -7.41 7.50 -9.02
CA LEU A 130 -7.53 8.72 -8.18
C LEU A 130 -6.66 8.72 -6.90
N GLY A 131 -5.52 8.03 -6.91
CA GLY A 131 -4.66 7.93 -5.72
C GLY A 131 -5.17 6.94 -4.67
N MET A 132 -6.22 6.17 -4.98
CA MET A 132 -6.80 5.18 -4.08
C MET A 132 -6.17 3.81 -4.31
N VAL A 133 -5.87 3.14 -3.20
CA VAL A 133 -5.34 1.77 -3.18
C VAL A 133 -6.13 0.94 -2.18
N ARG A 134 -6.27 -0.36 -2.44
CA ARG A 134 -6.83 -1.33 -1.48
C ARG A 134 -5.89 -2.50 -1.27
N GLU A 135 -6.00 -3.17 -0.14
CA GLU A 135 -5.30 -4.44 0.10
C GLU A 135 -6.04 -5.60 -0.59
N VAL A 136 -5.30 -6.54 -1.16
CA VAL A 136 -5.84 -7.68 -1.94
C VAL A 136 -5.61 -8.99 -1.22
N VAL A 137 -6.66 -9.81 -1.06
CA VAL A 137 -6.54 -11.15 -0.46
C VAL A 137 -6.05 -12.16 -1.50
N LEU A 138 -4.94 -12.84 -1.21
CA LEU A 138 -4.37 -13.91 -2.02
C LEU A 138 -4.96 -15.26 -1.64
N ASN A 139 -5.24 -16.11 -2.64
CA ASN A 139 -5.67 -17.50 -2.45
C ASN A 139 -6.80 -17.69 -1.40
N ASN A 140 -7.76 -16.76 -1.34
CA ASN A 140 -8.85 -16.79 -0.35
C ASN A 140 -8.35 -17.00 1.10
N THR A 141 -7.18 -16.48 1.44
CA THR A 141 -6.54 -16.69 2.74
C THR A 141 -6.11 -15.34 3.29
N TYR A 142 -6.52 -15.00 4.50
CA TYR A 142 -6.07 -13.75 5.14
C TYR A 142 -4.57 -13.78 5.45
N ALA A 143 -3.92 -12.62 5.45
CA ALA A 143 -2.57 -12.46 5.97
C ALA A 143 -2.56 -12.69 7.49
N LYS A 144 -1.41 -13.12 8.02
CA LYS A 144 -1.24 -13.39 9.46
C LYS A 144 -0.06 -12.64 10.10
N THR A 145 -0.17 -12.41 11.40
CA THR A 145 0.93 -11.95 12.25
C THR A 145 1.96 -13.07 12.48
N THR A 146 3.10 -12.75 13.09
CA THR A 146 4.07 -13.77 13.55
C THR A 146 3.52 -14.74 14.59
N SER A 147 2.50 -14.35 15.37
CA SER A 147 1.79 -15.27 16.27
C SER A 147 0.82 -16.20 15.53
N GLY A 148 0.66 -16.05 14.22
CA GLY A 148 -0.26 -16.83 13.39
C GLY A 148 -1.70 -16.34 13.43
N GLU A 149 -1.96 -15.17 14.03
CA GLU A 149 -3.28 -14.55 14.05
C GLU A 149 -3.57 -13.88 12.71
N HIS A 150 -4.70 -14.22 12.10
CA HIS A 150 -5.15 -13.58 10.87
C HIS A 150 -5.74 -12.20 11.16
N PHE A 151 -5.63 -11.28 10.19
CA PHE A 151 -6.23 -9.95 10.29
C PHE A 151 -6.87 -9.54 8.96
N TYR A 152 -7.86 -8.65 9.02
CA TYR A 152 -8.61 -8.24 7.83
C TYR A 152 -7.81 -7.31 6.90
N PRO A 153 -8.01 -7.41 5.58
CA PRO A 153 -7.49 -6.46 4.60
C PRO A 153 -8.23 -5.12 4.70
N LEU A 154 -7.61 -4.06 4.20
CA LEU A 154 -8.15 -2.71 4.13
C LEU A 154 -8.69 -2.37 2.73
N ASP A 155 -9.83 -1.69 2.69
CA ASP A 155 -10.36 -1.06 1.48
C ASP A 155 -9.70 0.31 1.21
N GLU A 156 -10.13 0.98 0.15
CA GLU A 156 -9.58 2.27 -0.26
C GLU A 156 -9.77 3.42 0.73
N PHE A 157 -10.76 3.28 1.60
CA PHE A 157 -11.03 4.22 2.69
C PHE A 157 -10.32 3.80 3.98
N GLY A 158 -9.53 2.73 3.97
CA GLY A 158 -8.84 2.23 5.16
C GLY A 158 -9.76 1.50 6.14
N ASN A 159 -10.97 1.13 5.72
CA ASN A 159 -11.85 0.27 6.50
C ASN A 159 -11.48 -1.18 6.26
N GLU A 160 -11.62 -2.01 7.28
CA GLU A 160 -11.43 -3.44 7.13
C GLU A 160 -12.58 -4.09 6.36
N TYR A 161 -12.28 -5.18 5.63
CA TYR A 161 -13.32 -5.93 4.93
C TYR A 161 -13.13 -7.44 4.99
N THR A 162 -14.22 -8.16 4.70
CA THR A 162 -14.22 -9.64 4.65
C THR A 162 -14.29 -10.16 3.22
N ILE A 163 -13.83 -11.39 3.03
CA ILE A 163 -14.09 -12.19 1.83
C ILE A 163 -15.10 -13.29 2.16
N THR A 164 -16.05 -13.55 1.26
CA THR A 164 -16.99 -14.66 1.38
C THR A 164 -16.46 -15.87 0.63
N ILE A 165 -16.09 -16.91 1.37
CA ILE A 165 -15.56 -18.15 0.81
C ILE A 165 -16.68 -19.18 0.78
N ILE A 166 -16.99 -19.69 -0.40
CA ILE A 166 -18.03 -20.70 -0.59
C ILE A 166 -17.37 -22.07 -0.76
N ALA A 167 -17.71 -23.01 0.11
CA ALA A 167 -17.30 -24.40 0.03
C ALA A 167 -18.55 -25.28 0.03
N ASN A 168 -18.64 -26.20 -0.94
CA ASN A 168 -19.78 -27.12 -1.06
C ASN A 168 -21.15 -26.41 -1.08
N GLY A 169 -21.24 -25.26 -1.76
CA GLY A 169 -22.46 -24.46 -1.88
C GLY A 169 -22.91 -23.72 -0.61
N LYS A 170 -22.07 -23.71 0.44
CA LYS A 170 -22.32 -22.98 1.68
C LYS A 170 -21.17 -22.03 1.98
N VAL A 171 -21.42 -20.98 2.74
CA VAL A 171 -20.35 -20.13 3.26
C VAL A 171 -19.53 -20.94 4.27
N ASP A 172 -18.22 -20.92 4.09
CA ASP A 172 -17.26 -21.47 5.04
C ASP A 172 -16.94 -20.36 6.05
N ASP A 173 -17.74 -20.28 7.12
CA ASP A 173 -17.65 -19.20 8.12
C ASP A 173 -16.25 -19.12 8.74
N ALA A 174 -15.60 -20.26 8.99
CA ALA A 174 -14.30 -20.33 9.62
C ALA A 174 -13.18 -19.74 8.75
N LYS A 175 -13.33 -19.77 7.42
CA LYS A 175 -12.39 -19.15 6.48
C LYS A 175 -12.82 -17.73 6.09
N SER A 176 -14.11 -17.46 6.04
CA SER A 176 -14.67 -16.18 5.60
C SER A 176 -14.54 -15.10 6.68
N PHE A 177 -14.67 -15.48 7.94
CA PHE A 177 -14.75 -14.54 9.06
C PHE A 177 -13.73 -14.88 10.13
N LEU A 178 -13.04 -13.84 10.61
CA LEU A 178 -12.14 -13.94 11.74
C LEU A 178 -12.93 -13.93 13.05
N LYS A 179 -12.23 -14.04 14.19
CA LYS A 179 -12.85 -14.07 15.52
C LYS A 179 -13.54 -12.77 15.95
N THR A 180 -13.34 -11.69 15.20
CA THR A 180 -13.92 -10.37 15.48
C THR A 180 -14.54 -9.80 14.21
N HIS A 181 -15.41 -8.81 14.35
CA HIS A 181 -15.94 -8.11 13.18
C HIS A 181 -14.87 -7.23 12.53
N PRO A 182 -14.92 -7.00 11.20
CA PRO A 182 -14.19 -5.91 10.59
C PRO A 182 -14.63 -4.56 11.20
N ILE A 183 -13.72 -3.59 11.23
CA ILE A 183 -14.01 -2.23 11.72
C ILE A 183 -13.65 -1.17 10.70
N THR A 184 -14.32 -0.02 10.76
CA THR A 184 -13.94 1.16 9.99
C THR A 184 -12.62 1.75 10.48
N ASN A 185 -12.05 2.67 9.71
CA ASN A 185 -10.84 3.42 10.07
C ASN A 185 -10.98 4.28 11.35
N ASP A 186 -12.19 4.36 11.91
CA ASP A 186 -12.55 5.07 13.15
C ASP A 186 -13.33 4.21 14.15
N ASN A 187 -13.10 2.89 14.08
CA ASN A 187 -13.52 1.86 15.05
C ASN A 187 -15.00 1.48 15.08
N TYR A 188 -15.82 1.88 14.12
CA TYR A 188 -17.19 1.36 14.05
C TYR A 188 -17.20 -0.05 13.49
N VAL A 189 -18.01 -0.91 14.08
CA VAL A 189 -18.16 -2.29 13.66
C VAL A 189 -18.87 -2.36 12.30
N ILE A 190 -18.32 -3.16 11.41
CA ILE A 190 -18.89 -3.49 10.11
C ILE A 190 -19.48 -4.90 10.18
N VAL A 191 -20.75 -5.06 9.81
CA VAL A 191 -21.41 -6.36 9.76
C VAL A 191 -21.42 -6.85 8.30
N PRO A 192 -20.75 -7.98 7.98
CA PRO A 192 -20.69 -8.50 6.62
C PRO A 192 -22.07 -8.83 6.05
N ASN A 193 -22.22 -8.64 4.74
CA ASN A 193 -23.42 -9.07 4.02
C ASN A 193 -23.20 -10.42 3.30
N VAL A 194 -23.89 -11.44 3.82
CA VAL A 194 -23.93 -12.79 3.26
C VAL A 194 -25.31 -13.03 2.67
N TRP A 195 -25.38 -13.22 1.35
CA TRP A 195 -26.63 -13.48 0.62
C TRP A 195 -27.75 -12.46 0.93
N ASN A 196 -27.39 -11.17 0.90
CA ASN A 196 -28.30 -10.04 1.17
C ASN A 196 -28.86 -10.00 2.60
N LYS A 197 -28.15 -10.60 3.56
CA LYS A 197 -28.51 -10.59 4.98
C LYS A 197 -27.30 -10.24 5.85
N PRO A 198 -27.51 -9.53 6.98
CA PRO A 198 -26.44 -9.28 7.93
C PRO A 198 -25.97 -10.58 8.56
N HIS A 199 -24.66 -10.81 8.56
CA HIS A 199 -24.03 -11.97 9.19
C HIS A 199 -23.36 -11.55 10.50
N PHE A 200 -24.04 -11.83 11.62
CA PHE A 200 -23.51 -11.54 12.96
C PHE A 200 -22.62 -12.68 13.44
N LEU A 201 -21.41 -12.34 13.90
CA LEU A 201 -20.48 -13.32 14.42
C LEU A 201 -20.86 -13.66 15.87
N PRO A 202 -20.95 -14.95 16.23
CA PRO A 202 -21.31 -15.35 17.58
C PRO A 202 -20.20 -14.97 18.56
N SER A 203 -20.59 -14.47 19.74
CA SER A 203 -19.69 -14.26 20.88
C SER A 203 -18.56 -13.24 20.66
N VAL A 204 -18.76 -12.25 19.78
CA VAL A 204 -17.82 -11.14 19.59
C VAL A 204 -18.11 -10.00 20.57
N VAL A 205 -17.05 -9.34 21.05
CA VAL A 205 -17.13 -8.10 21.82
C VAL A 205 -16.62 -6.96 20.92
N PRO A 206 -17.39 -5.89 20.71
CA PRO A 206 -18.73 -5.64 21.26
C PRO A 206 -19.81 -6.49 20.59
N ALA A 207 -20.88 -6.77 21.32
CA ALA A 207 -22.06 -7.43 20.75
C ALA A 207 -22.78 -6.46 19.81
N VAL A 208 -23.17 -6.95 18.63
CA VAL A 208 -23.87 -6.16 17.61
C VAL A 208 -25.16 -6.88 17.22
N GLU A 209 -26.24 -6.13 17.12
CA GLU A 209 -27.57 -6.62 16.77
C GLU A 209 -28.14 -5.86 15.56
N VAL A 210 -29.26 -6.33 15.01
CA VAL A 210 -29.93 -5.69 13.87
C VAL A 210 -30.27 -4.22 14.15
N LYS A 211 -30.66 -3.87 15.37
CA LYS A 211 -31.01 -2.49 15.75
C LYS A 211 -29.83 -1.51 15.67
N ASN A 212 -28.60 -2.02 15.65
CA ASN A 212 -27.39 -1.21 15.54
C ASN A 212 -27.03 -0.86 14.10
N ILE A 213 -27.66 -1.50 13.11
CA ILE A 213 -27.41 -1.21 11.71
C ILE A 213 -28.03 0.15 11.36
N VAL A 214 -27.19 1.13 11.07
CA VAL A 214 -27.60 2.47 10.66
C VAL A 214 -27.64 2.65 9.15
N GLY A 215 -27.00 1.74 8.41
CA GLY A 215 -26.92 1.83 6.95
C GLY A 215 -26.03 0.78 6.32
N ARG A 216 -25.57 1.06 5.10
CA ARG A 216 -24.64 0.22 4.34
C ARG A 216 -23.38 0.99 4.00
N LEU A 217 -22.22 0.39 4.20
CA LEU A 217 -20.93 0.99 3.91
C LEU A 217 -20.65 0.96 2.40
N PHE A 218 -20.17 2.07 1.84
CA PHE A 218 -19.71 2.13 0.46
C PHE A 218 -18.32 1.52 0.32
N ARG A 219 -18.15 0.66 -0.70
CA ARG A 219 -16.86 0.17 -1.17
C ARG A 219 -16.84 0.23 -2.69
N SER A 220 -15.76 0.70 -3.29
CA SER A 220 -15.66 0.91 -4.75
C SER A 220 -15.90 -0.37 -5.53
N ALA A 221 -15.40 -1.50 -5.02
CA ALA A 221 -15.53 -2.78 -5.70
C ALA A 221 -16.91 -3.44 -5.57
N ASN A 222 -17.66 -3.14 -4.50
CA ASN A 222 -18.88 -3.87 -4.14
C ASN A 222 -20.10 -2.97 -3.91
N GLY A 223 -19.96 -1.65 -4.07
CA GLY A 223 -20.97 -0.66 -3.73
C GLY A 223 -21.37 -0.70 -2.25
N TYR A 224 -22.66 -0.49 -1.99
CA TYR A 224 -23.29 -0.50 -0.66
C TYR A 224 -23.68 -1.92 -0.24
N ARG A 225 -22.69 -2.76 0.02
CA ARG A 225 -22.91 -4.19 0.33
C ARG A 225 -22.94 -4.47 1.82
N ASP A 226 -21.86 -4.17 2.54
CA ASP A 226 -21.70 -4.47 3.96
C ASP A 226 -22.47 -3.45 4.83
N TYR A 227 -22.85 -3.85 6.05
CA TYR A 227 -23.67 -3.02 6.93
C TYR A 227 -22.80 -2.18 7.86
N PHE A 228 -23.10 -0.88 7.93
CA PHE A 228 -22.48 0.07 8.84
C PHE A 228 -23.30 0.15 10.13
N THR A 229 -22.63 0.20 11.28
CA THR A 229 -23.28 0.19 12.60
C THR A 229 -22.85 1.37 13.46
N ASP A 230 -23.65 1.69 14.47
CA ASP A 230 -23.34 2.71 15.48
C ASP A 230 -22.50 2.19 16.66
N VAL A 231 -22.04 0.93 16.60
CA VAL A 231 -21.28 0.29 17.67
C VAL A 231 -19.79 0.46 17.44
N LYS A 232 -19.06 0.94 18.45
CA LYS A 232 -17.60 1.04 18.42
C LYS A 232 -16.92 -0.15 19.08
N ASP A 233 -15.91 -0.70 18.41
CA ASP A 233 -14.94 -1.61 19.02
C ASP A 233 -13.76 -0.81 19.59
N ASN A 234 -13.80 -0.56 20.90
CA ASN A 234 -12.72 0.15 21.60
C ASN A 234 -11.58 -0.78 22.05
N THR A 235 -11.69 -2.09 21.79
CA THR A 235 -10.65 -3.06 22.17
C THR A 235 -9.55 -3.17 21.11
N ARG A 236 -9.85 -2.73 19.89
CA ARG A 236 -8.94 -2.77 18.74
C ARG A 236 -8.58 -1.37 18.27
N LYS A 237 -7.35 -1.25 17.78
CA LYS A 237 -6.89 -0.06 17.06
C LYS A 237 -7.15 -0.29 15.56
N PRO A 238 -7.66 0.71 14.82
CA PRO A 238 -7.84 0.55 13.39
C PRO A 238 -6.46 0.50 12.73
N ARG A 239 -6.30 -0.38 11.75
CA ARG A 239 -5.07 -0.50 10.95
C ARG A 239 -4.94 0.63 9.93
N GLY A 240 -6.06 1.02 9.32
CA GLY A 240 -6.09 2.09 8.31
C GLY A 240 -5.94 3.47 8.93
N SER A 241 -5.41 4.40 8.15
CA SER A 241 -5.45 5.83 8.50
C SER A 241 -6.89 6.35 8.42
N ALA A 242 -7.23 7.30 9.28
CA ALA A 242 -8.53 7.94 9.26
C ALA A 242 -8.74 8.65 7.91
N LYS A 243 -9.82 8.29 7.22
CA LYS A 243 -10.26 8.88 5.95
C LYS A 243 -11.77 9.06 5.98
N GLN A 244 -12.26 10.06 5.26
CA GLN A 244 -13.69 10.15 4.98
C GLN A 244 -14.13 8.95 4.15
N TYR A 245 -15.31 8.40 4.47
CA TYR A 245 -15.96 7.36 3.68
C TYR A 245 -17.45 7.68 3.54
N ASN A 246 -18.15 6.95 2.67
CA ASN A 246 -19.59 7.13 2.46
C ASN A 246 -20.36 5.92 2.98
N TYR A 247 -21.59 6.14 3.42
CA TYR A 247 -22.54 5.09 3.73
C TYR A 247 -23.95 5.49 3.27
N LEU A 248 -24.79 4.51 2.98
CA LEU A 248 -26.19 4.70 2.65
C LEU A 248 -27.03 4.49 3.91
N VAL A 249 -27.65 5.55 4.42
CA VAL A 249 -28.49 5.49 5.63
C VAL A 249 -29.68 4.54 5.39
N ALA A 250 -30.07 3.78 6.42
CA ALA A 250 -31.22 2.90 6.33
C ALA A 250 -32.49 3.68 5.92
N GLY A 251 -33.10 3.27 4.81
CA GLY A 251 -34.31 3.91 4.28
C GLY A 251 -34.07 5.12 3.38
N THR A 252 -32.82 5.51 3.11
CA THR A 252 -32.49 6.58 2.15
C THR A 252 -31.93 6.02 0.84
N LEU A 253 -31.97 6.85 -0.21
CA LEU A 253 -31.31 6.59 -1.50
C LEU A 253 -30.03 7.39 -1.67
N GLU A 254 -29.86 8.45 -0.89
CA GLU A 254 -28.72 9.36 -0.99
C GLU A 254 -27.57 8.91 -0.08
N PRO A 255 -26.34 8.78 -0.63
CA PRO A 255 -25.13 8.60 0.15
C PRO A 255 -24.91 9.72 1.17
N THR A 256 -24.47 9.35 2.37
CA THR A 256 -24.06 10.30 3.41
C THR A 256 -22.56 10.17 3.66
N PRO A 257 -21.80 11.28 3.60
CA PRO A 257 -20.40 11.26 3.97
C PRO A 257 -20.26 11.10 5.49
N TRP A 258 -19.31 10.27 5.90
CA TRP A 258 -18.89 10.08 7.27
C TRP A 258 -17.45 10.56 7.43
N VAL A 259 -17.24 11.51 8.33
CA VAL A 259 -15.91 12.06 8.62
C VAL A 259 -15.49 11.63 10.02
N PRO A 260 -14.44 10.81 10.16
CA PRO A 260 -13.88 10.46 11.46
C PRO A 260 -13.61 11.68 12.34
N ALA A 261 -13.89 11.55 13.64
CA ALA A 261 -13.70 12.64 14.60
C ALA A 261 -12.26 13.17 14.65
N SER A 262 -11.28 12.31 14.35
CA SER A 262 -9.86 12.67 14.26
C SER A 262 -9.52 13.57 13.06
N LEU A 263 -10.40 13.66 12.06
CA LEU A 263 -10.27 14.59 10.95
C LEU A 263 -11.09 15.88 11.19
N THR A 264 -12.12 15.83 12.04
CA THR A 264 -12.94 17.00 12.39
C THR A 264 -12.39 17.80 13.57
N SER A 265 -11.49 17.24 14.39
CA SER A 265 -10.87 17.99 15.47
C SER A 265 -10.11 19.18 14.88
N GLU A 266 -10.67 20.38 15.06
CA GLU A 266 -10.26 21.67 14.52
C GLU A 266 -8.80 22.09 14.84
N GLU A 267 -8.00 21.26 15.51
CA GLU A 267 -6.65 21.60 15.96
C GLU A 267 -5.65 21.80 14.81
N THR A 268 -5.88 21.21 13.63
CA THR A 268 -5.03 21.42 12.45
C THR A 268 -5.50 22.55 11.54
N ILE A 269 -6.81 22.87 11.55
CA ILE A 269 -7.32 24.10 10.92
C ILE A 269 -6.85 25.33 11.71
N SER A 270 -6.51 25.18 12.98
CA SER A 270 -6.07 26.28 13.83
C SER A 270 -4.71 26.86 13.41
N HIS A 271 -3.63 26.10 13.31
CA HIS A 271 -2.30 26.74 13.28
C HIS A 271 -1.88 27.34 11.93
N TRP A 272 -2.10 26.64 10.82
CA TRP A 272 -1.70 27.15 9.50
C TRP A 272 -2.60 28.29 9.04
N TYR A 273 -3.91 28.20 9.30
CA TYR A 273 -4.84 29.28 8.97
C TYR A 273 -4.52 30.54 9.78
N TRP A 274 -4.26 30.41 11.09
CA TRP A 274 -3.80 31.54 11.91
C TRP A 274 -2.43 32.05 11.48
N LEU A 275 -1.49 31.18 11.11
CA LEU A 275 -0.20 31.60 10.56
C LEU A 275 -0.37 32.38 9.24
N PHE A 276 -1.23 31.93 8.33
CA PHE A 276 -1.55 32.64 7.09
C PHE A 276 -2.19 34.01 7.36
N ILE A 277 -3.12 34.09 8.31
CA ILE A 277 -3.71 35.36 8.75
C ILE A 277 -2.63 36.29 9.32
N ILE A 278 -1.75 35.79 10.19
CA ILE A 278 -0.67 36.58 10.80
C ILE A 278 0.31 37.06 9.73
N LEU A 279 0.75 36.18 8.82
CA LEU A 279 1.63 36.53 7.71
C LEU A 279 0.99 37.57 6.77
N PHE A 280 -0.31 37.44 6.49
CA PHE A 280 -1.06 38.42 5.70
C PHE A 280 -1.12 39.78 6.40
N ILE A 281 -1.42 39.82 7.69
CA ILE A 281 -1.44 41.05 8.49
C ILE A 281 -0.05 41.71 8.50
N LEU A 282 1.01 40.94 8.72
CA LEU A 282 2.38 41.44 8.67
C LEU A 282 2.73 41.99 7.29
N MET A 283 2.30 41.33 6.22
CA MET A 283 2.49 41.81 4.85
C MET A 283 1.76 43.14 4.62
N VAL A 284 0.51 43.28 5.07
CA VAL A 284 -0.26 44.52 4.97
C VAL A 284 0.41 45.65 5.75
N ILE A 285 0.86 45.39 6.99
CA ILE A 285 1.50 46.39 7.84
C ILE A 285 2.87 46.80 7.32
N LEU A 286 3.66 45.88 6.75
CA LEU A 286 5.01 46.19 6.29
C LEU A 286 5.01 46.73 4.86
N VAL A 287 4.25 46.13 3.94
CA VAL A 287 4.33 46.45 2.50
C VAL A 287 3.56 47.72 2.16
N ILE A 288 2.38 47.96 2.76
CA ILE A 288 1.55 49.12 2.40
C ILE A 288 2.22 50.45 2.76
N PRO A 289 2.82 50.65 3.95
CA PRO A 289 3.53 51.89 4.26
C PRO A 289 4.75 52.11 3.37
N PHE A 290 5.50 51.04 3.04
CA PHE A 290 6.61 51.14 2.10
C PHE A 290 6.13 51.54 0.70
N ALA A 291 5.07 50.91 0.19
CA ALA A 291 4.47 51.27 -1.09
C ALA A 291 3.96 52.72 -1.09
N PHE A 292 3.39 53.20 0.01
CA PHE A 292 2.92 54.58 0.16
C PHE A 292 4.07 55.58 0.21
N ILE A 293 5.17 55.29 0.91
CA ILE A 293 6.39 56.12 0.93
C ILE A 293 6.99 56.21 -0.47
N PHE A 294 7.11 55.08 -1.18
CA PHE A 294 7.63 55.06 -2.55
C PHE A 294 6.72 55.80 -3.54
N TRP A 295 5.40 55.69 -3.38
CA TRP A 295 4.45 56.42 -4.22
C TRP A 295 4.51 57.93 -3.98
N LYS A 296 4.58 58.35 -2.71
CA LYS A 296 4.70 59.78 -2.34
C LYS A 296 5.98 60.41 -2.86
N ASN A 297 7.10 59.68 -2.89
CA ASN A 297 8.37 60.21 -3.39
C ASN A 297 8.48 60.28 -4.92
N ARG A 298 7.45 59.83 -5.65
CA ARG A 298 7.43 59.81 -7.13
C ARG A 298 6.67 61.01 -7.74
N TRP A 299 6.02 61.83 -6.92
CA TRP A 299 5.26 63.03 -7.28
C TRP A 299 5.78 64.23 -6.50
#